data_AF-A0A7J2TXK3-F1
#
_entry.id   AF-A0A7J2TXK3-F1
#
_cell.length_a   1.000
_cell.length_b   1.000
_cell.length_c   1.000
_cell.angle_alpha   90.00
_cell.angle_beta   90.00
_cell.angle_gamma   90.00
#
_symmetry.space_group_name_H-M   'P 1'
#
loop_
_entity.id
_entity.type
_entity.pdbx_description
1 polymer ?
#
loop_
_entity_poly.entity_id
_entity_poly.type
_entity_poly.pdbx_seq_one_letter_code
_entity_poly.pdbx_strand_id
1 'polypeptide(L)'
;MESEDIKKQEEFELVPVTPLRRLEKRIEELERKASVNERELYREIIQIVRMNQEIVDALIKANDSLRIELSKLPLKLEELTKKIDELLEIIKAAGEEESRVSLDTKPLLDKIEKLTEINSKILENNEALISMLEEISRRLTKPLPPLPPKPPVTSKPLTQ
;
A
#
# COMPACT_ATOMS: atom_id res chain seq x y z
N MET A 1 29.68 119.48 42.24
CA MET A 1 30.22 118.32 41.50
C MET A 1 29.80 117.08 42.28
N GLU A 2 28.54 116.70 42.45
CA GLU A 2 27.40 116.60 41.53
C GLU A 2 27.70 115.81 40.25
N SER A 3 27.28 114.53 40.29
CA SER A 3 26.49 113.90 39.23
C SER A 3 27.21 113.16 38.11
N GLU A 4 28.08 112.20 38.41
CA GLU A 4 28.49 111.20 37.39
C GLU A 4 28.33 109.72 37.79
N ASP A 5 28.11 109.37 39.06
CA ASP A 5 28.06 107.95 39.47
C ASP A 5 26.66 107.29 39.50
N ILE A 6 25.61 107.98 39.05
CA ILE A 6 24.24 107.41 38.98
C ILE A 6 23.84 107.03 37.54
N LYS A 7 24.74 107.22 36.55
CA LYS A 7 24.47 106.92 35.13
C LYS A 7 25.07 105.60 34.61
N LYS A 8 25.38 104.65 35.49
CA LYS A 8 25.34 103.23 35.11
C LYS A 8 23.94 102.72 35.40
N GLN A 9 22.98 103.31 34.68
CA GLN A 9 21.70 102.67 34.47
C GLN A 9 22.02 101.30 33.90
N GLU A 10 21.60 100.26 34.60
CA GLU A 10 21.54 98.92 34.09
C GLU A 10 20.71 98.99 32.80
N GLU A 11 21.39 99.15 31.67
CA GLU A 11 20.83 98.99 30.34
C GLU A 11 20.53 97.49 30.20
N PHE A 12 19.41 97.07 30.79
CA PHE A 12 18.83 95.79 30.48
C PHE A 12 18.37 95.86 29.03
N GLU A 13 19.10 95.19 28.14
CA GLU A 13 18.54 94.80 26.86
C GLU A 13 17.29 93.97 27.17
N LEU A 14 16.12 94.54 26.87
CA LEU A 14 14.85 93.84 26.99
C LEU A 14 14.82 92.77 25.91
N VAL A 15 15.45 91.61 26.16
CA VAL A 15 15.37 90.46 25.27
C VAL A 15 13.91 90.06 25.22
N PRO A 16 13.23 90.17 24.07
CA PRO A 16 11.84 89.78 23.98
C PRO A 16 11.73 88.30 24.38
N VAL A 17 10.96 88.03 25.43
CA VAL A 17 10.72 86.67 25.95
C VAL A 17 9.92 85.80 24.98
N THR A 18 9.39 86.39 23.91
CA THR A 18 8.55 85.72 22.91
C THR A 18 9.31 84.62 22.15
N PRO A 19 10.53 84.87 21.62
CA PRO A 19 11.45 83.82 21.16
C PRO A 19 11.71 82.69 22.18
N LEU A 20 11.97 83.03 23.44
CA LEU A 20 12.27 82.03 24.48
C LEU A 20 11.05 81.16 24.78
N ARG A 21 9.85 81.75 24.90
CA ARG A 21 8.59 81.00 25.06
C ARG A 21 8.28 80.12 23.86
N ARG A 22 8.65 80.53 22.65
CA ARG A 22 8.51 79.69 21.44
C ARG A 22 9.47 78.50 21.47
N LEU A 23 10.69 78.69 21.97
CA LEU A 23 11.66 77.61 22.15
C LEU A 23 11.23 76.66 23.26
N GLU A 24 10.76 77.17 24.40
CA GLU A 24 10.22 76.39 25.51
C GLU A 24 9.03 75.52 25.05
N LYS A 25 8.06 76.12 24.33
CA LYS A 25 6.94 75.37 23.77
C LYS A 25 7.38 74.30 22.76
N ARG A 26 8.39 74.60 21.93
CA ARG A 26 8.97 73.61 21.00
C ARG A 26 9.71 72.49 21.72
N ILE A 27 10.42 72.79 22.80
CA ILE A 27 11.11 71.80 23.63
C ILE A 27 10.08 70.91 24.33
N GLU A 28 9.03 71.47 24.91
CA GLU A 28 7.94 70.70 25.53
C GLU A 28 7.22 69.78 24.51
N GLU A 29 6.98 70.27 23.30
CA GLU A 29 6.40 69.47 22.21
C GLU A 29 7.35 68.34 21.76
N LEU A 30 8.67 68.60 21.72
CA LEU A 30 9.68 67.60 21.36
C LEU A 30 9.87 66.54 22.46
N GLU A 31 9.91 66.93 23.73
CA GLU A 31 10.04 66.01 24.87
C GLU A 31 8.82 65.08 24.98
N ARG A 32 7.60 65.61 24.78
CA ARG A 32 6.38 64.80 24.72
C ARG A 32 6.41 63.80 23.57
N LYS A 33 6.90 64.20 22.40
CA LYS A 33 6.98 63.30 21.22
C LYS A 33 8.07 62.26 21.36
N ALA A 34 9.25 62.62 21.84
CA ALA A 34 10.39 61.72 22.00
C ALA A 34 10.13 60.65 23.08
N SER A 35 9.61 61.06 24.24
CA SER A 35 9.37 60.14 25.37
C SER A 35 8.27 59.11 25.12
N VAL A 36 7.25 59.45 24.31
CA VAL A 36 6.19 58.53 23.91
C VAL A 36 6.72 57.50 22.91
N ASN A 37 7.51 57.94 21.92
CA ASN A 37 8.07 57.06 20.88
C ASN A 37 9.01 55.99 21.45
N GLU A 38 9.90 56.35 22.39
CA GLU A 38 10.82 55.39 23.00
C GLU A 38 10.07 54.29 23.75
N ARG A 39 9.04 54.64 24.53
CA ARG A 39 8.24 53.68 25.30
C ARG A 39 7.44 52.73 24.39
N GLU A 40 6.97 53.21 23.25
CA GLU A 40 6.29 52.39 22.24
C GLU A 40 7.26 51.39 21.59
N LEU A 41 8.45 51.86 21.18
CA LEU A 41 9.50 50.98 20.65
C LEU A 41 9.92 49.90 21.65
N TYR A 42 10.07 50.24 22.94
CA TYR A 42 10.37 49.24 23.98
C TYR A 42 9.24 48.20 24.14
N ARG A 43 7.97 48.60 24.03
CA ARG A 43 6.84 47.67 24.06
C ARG A 43 6.85 46.73 22.86
N GLU A 44 7.10 47.25 21.66
CA GLU A 44 7.21 46.44 20.45
C GLU A 44 8.37 45.44 20.55
N ILE A 45 9.54 45.86 21.04
CA ILE A 45 10.67 44.94 21.26
C ILE A 45 10.29 43.83 22.24
N ILE A 46 9.65 44.16 23.37
CA ILE A 46 9.20 43.15 24.34
C ILE A 46 8.18 42.19 23.72
N GLN A 47 7.28 42.69 22.86
CA GLN A 47 6.31 41.86 22.16
C GLN A 47 7.00 40.91 21.16
N ILE A 48 7.99 41.40 20.40
CA ILE A 48 8.79 40.57 19.49
C ILE A 48 9.54 39.50 20.28
N VAL A 49 10.17 39.86 21.40
CA VAL A 49 10.87 38.90 22.28
C VAL A 49 9.91 37.84 22.81
N ARG A 50 8.71 38.23 23.24
CA ARG A 50 7.68 37.28 23.70
C ARG A 50 7.26 36.34 22.58
N MET A 51 6.97 36.87 21.40
CA MET A 51 6.57 36.07 20.24
C MET A 51 7.68 35.11 19.80
N ASN A 52 8.94 35.56 19.83
CA ASN A 52 10.09 34.69 19.56
C ASN A 52 10.20 33.58 20.61
N GLN A 53 9.97 33.88 21.89
CA GLN A 53 9.99 32.84 22.93
C GLN A 53 8.86 31.82 22.74
N GLU A 54 7.65 32.25 22.36
CA GLU A 54 6.55 31.35 22.02
C GLU A 54 6.89 30.44 20.83
N ILE A 55 7.55 30.99 19.79
CA ILE A 55 8.02 30.22 18.64
C ILE A 55 9.09 29.21 19.07
N VAL A 56 10.06 29.63 19.89
CA VAL A 56 11.11 28.75 20.40
C VAL A 56 10.52 27.62 21.23
N ASP A 57 9.56 27.91 22.12
CA ASP A 57 8.89 26.90 22.95
C ASP A 57 8.08 25.92 22.08
N ALA A 58 7.39 26.41 21.06
CA ALA A 58 6.68 25.56 20.09
C ALA A 58 7.65 24.66 19.32
N LEU A 59 8.81 25.19 18.92
CA LEU A 59 9.85 24.45 18.22
C LEU A 59 10.46 23.35 19.11
N ILE A 60 10.72 23.65 20.37
CA ILE A 60 11.20 22.67 21.36
C ILE A 60 10.18 21.54 21.51
N LYS A 61 8.90 21.86 21.71
CA LYS A 61 7.83 20.86 21.83
C LYS A 61 7.71 19.98 20.57
N ALA A 62 7.77 20.60 19.39
CA ALA A 62 7.72 19.87 18.13
C ALA A 62 8.94 18.94 17.97
N ASN A 63 10.14 19.41 18.34
CA ASN A 63 11.37 18.62 18.31
C ASN A 63 11.30 17.44 19.29
N ASP A 64 10.85 17.66 20.53
CA ASP A 64 10.66 16.60 21.51
C ASP A 64 9.64 15.55 21.02
N SER A 65 8.53 15.99 20.43
CA SER A 65 7.54 15.08 19.83
C SER A 65 8.16 14.25 18.70
N LEU A 66 8.89 14.88 17.79
CA LEU A 66 9.60 14.19 16.71
C LEU A 66 10.63 13.20 17.24
N ARG A 67 11.38 13.58 18.28
CA ARG A 67 12.36 12.70 18.92
C ARG A 67 11.70 11.47 19.54
N ILE A 68 10.53 11.64 20.16
CA ILE A 68 9.73 10.52 20.66
C ILE A 68 9.26 9.61 19.52
N GLU A 69 8.75 10.17 18.42
CA GLU A 69 8.32 9.36 17.27
C GLU A 69 9.49 8.59 16.65
N LEU A 70 10.64 9.24 16.47
CA LEU A 70 11.87 8.61 16.00
C LEU A 70 12.32 7.48 16.94
N SER A 71 12.20 7.66 18.25
CA SER A 71 12.54 6.61 19.22
C SER A 71 11.67 5.36 19.12
N LYS A 72 10.44 5.49 18.59
CA LYS A 72 9.51 4.36 18.39
C LYS A 72 9.74 3.61 17.08
N LEU A 73 10.44 4.20 16.11
CA LEU A 73 10.69 3.55 14.82
C LEU A 73 11.49 2.26 14.92
N PRO A 74 12.61 2.18 15.67
CA PRO A 74 13.36 0.94 15.83
C PRO A 74 12.50 -0.22 16.34
N LEU A 75 11.64 0.03 17.34
CA LEU A 75 10.73 -0.99 17.88
C LEU A 75 9.77 -1.52 16.81
N LYS A 76 9.16 -0.62 16.01
CA LYS A 76 8.29 -1.02 14.90
C LYS A 76 9.05 -1.79 13.81
N LEU A 77 10.30 -1.43 13.55
CA LEU A 77 11.14 -2.16 12.60
C LEU A 77 11.49 -3.55 13.12
N GLU A 78 11.82 -3.71 14.40
CA GLU A 78 12.04 -5.02 15.01
C GLU A 78 10.79 -5.91 14.95
N GLU A 79 9.61 -5.35 15.24
CA GLU A 79 8.34 -6.07 15.07
C GLU A 79 8.10 -6.51 13.63
N LEU A 80 8.42 -5.66 12.65
CA LEU A 80 8.31 -6.00 11.24
C LEU A 80 9.31 -7.10 10.85
N THR A 81 10.56 -7.00 11.30
CA THR A 81 11.58 -8.03 11.07
C THR A 81 11.12 -9.38 11.63
N LYS A 82 10.59 -9.43 12.85
CA LYS A 82 10.05 -10.67 13.43
C LYS A 82 8.93 -11.28 12.58
N LYS A 83 7.98 -10.47 12.09
CA LYS A 83 6.92 -10.96 11.20
C LYS A 83 7.45 -11.50 9.88
N ILE A 84 8.53 -10.90 9.36
CA ILE A 84 9.20 -11.40 8.15
C ILE A 84 9.89 -12.72 8.45
N ASP A 85 10.58 -12.85 9.58
CA ASP A 85 11.23 -14.11 9.98
C ASP A 85 10.19 -15.23 10.16
N GLU A 86 9.06 -14.96 10.84
CA GLU A 86 7.93 -15.89 10.97
C GLU A 86 7.38 -16.30 9.60
N LEU A 87 7.19 -15.34 8.68
CA LEU A 87 6.75 -15.63 7.32
C LEU A 87 7.76 -16.53 6.57
N LEU A 88 9.06 -16.26 6.71
CA LEU A 88 10.10 -17.06 6.11
C LEU A 88 10.14 -18.48 6.69
N GLU A 89 9.88 -18.66 7.98
CA GLU A 89 9.74 -19.97 8.61
C GLU A 89 8.55 -20.75 8.03
N ILE A 90 7.39 -20.09 7.87
CA ILE A 90 6.20 -20.70 7.25
C ILE A 90 6.51 -21.12 5.80
N ILE A 91 7.17 -20.27 5.02
CA ILE A 91 7.56 -20.57 3.63
C ILE A 91 8.51 -21.77 3.59
N LYS A 92 9.52 -21.80 4.47
CA LYS A 92 10.45 -22.95 4.57
C LYS A 92 9.70 -24.23 4.93
N ALA A 93 8.82 -24.19 5.92
CA ALA A 93 8.01 -25.34 6.31
C ALA A 93 7.12 -25.84 5.16
N ALA A 94 6.50 -24.93 4.40
CA ALA A 94 5.70 -25.28 3.23
C ALA A 94 6.55 -25.93 2.11
N GLY A 95 7.74 -25.40 1.83
CA GLY A 95 8.66 -25.98 0.84
C GLY A 95 9.27 -27.32 1.26
N GLU A 96 9.50 -27.52 2.57
CA GLU A 96 9.92 -28.82 3.12
C GLU A 96 8.79 -29.85 3.07
N GLU A 97 7.55 -29.46 3.34
CA GLU A 97 6.39 -30.35 3.23
C GLU A 97 6.15 -30.77 1.77
N GLU A 98 6.25 -29.84 0.81
CA GLU A 98 6.18 -30.15 -0.61
C GLU A 98 7.32 -31.10 -1.07
N SER A 99 8.52 -30.92 -0.51
CA SER A 99 9.65 -31.83 -0.74
C SER A 99 9.46 -33.20 -0.07
N ARG A 100 8.75 -33.29 1.05
CA ARG A 100 8.40 -34.58 1.71
C ARG A 100 7.28 -35.32 1.01
N VAL A 101 6.35 -34.63 0.34
CA VAL A 101 5.34 -35.23 -0.55
C VAL A 101 5.97 -35.91 -1.78
N SER A 102 7.25 -35.64 -2.06
CA SER A 102 8.04 -36.37 -3.06
C SER A 102 8.52 -37.76 -2.59
N LEU A 103 8.00 -38.28 -1.46
CA LEU A 103 8.29 -39.63 -0.97
C LEU A 103 7.27 -40.66 -1.52
N ASP A 104 7.79 -41.47 -2.44
CA ASP A 104 7.30 -42.75 -2.94
C ASP A 104 6.09 -42.75 -3.90
N THR A 105 6.28 -42.11 -5.06
CA THR A 105 5.39 -42.26 -6.23
C THR A 105 5.58 -43.58 -6.97
N LYS A 106 6.60 -44.39 -6.65
CA LYS A 106 6.85 -45.70 -7.27
C LYS A 106 5.69 -46.69 -7.12
N PRO A 107 5.13 -46.94 -5.91
CA PRO A 107 4.00 -47.85 -5.78
C PRO A 107 2.72 -47.35 -6.48
N LEU A 108 2.57 -46.04 -6.68
CA LEU A 108 1.48 -45.46 -7.47
C LEU A 108 1.73 -45.66 -8.97
N LEU A 109 2.96 -45.44 -9.43
CA LEU A 109 3.36 -45.65 -10.82
C LEU A 109 3.20 -47.13 -11.23
N ASP A 110 3.64 -48.07 -10.38
CA ASP A 110 3.46 -49.51 -10.61
C ASP A 110 1.99 -49.92 -10.70
N LYS A 111 1.11 -49.29 -9.90
CA LYS A 111 -0.34 -49.53 -9.96
C LYS A 111 -0.95 -48.95 -11.23
N ILE A 112 -0.51 -47.77 -11.66
CA ILE A 112 -0.96 -47.14 -12.90
C ILE A 112 -0.53 -47.97 -14.12
N GLU A 113 0.70 -48.50 -14.12
CA GLU A 113 1.20 -49.36 -15.17
C GLU A 113 0.41 -50.68 -15.26
N LYS A 114 0.16 -51.34 -14.12
CA LYS A 114 -0.71 -52.53 -14.05
C LYS A 114 -2.14 -52.27 -14.52
N LEU A 115 -2.73 -51.12 -14.15
CA LEU A 115 -4.05 -50.73 -14.63
C LEU A 115 -4.07 -50.50 -16.14
N THR A 116 -3.00 -49.93 -16.68
CA THR A 116 -2.83 -49.71 -18.12
C THR A 116 -2.75 -51.03 -18.87
N GLU A 117 -1.97 -51.99 -18.38
CA GLU A 117 -1.88 -53.34 -18.96
C GLU A 117 -3.23 -54.08 -18.94
N ILE A 118 -3.96 -54.01 -17.83
CA ILE A 118 -5.29 -54.64 -17.71
C ILE A 118 -6.27 -54.01 -18.71
N ASN A 119 -6.28 -52.69 -18.83
CA ASN A 119 -7.14 -52.00 -19.80
C ASN A 119 -6.79 -52.37 -21.25
N SER A 120 -5.50 -52.51 -21.59
CA SER A 120 -5.09 -52.99 -22.92
C SER A 120 -5.63 -54.38 -23.23
N LYS A 121 -5.51 -55.32 -22.28
CA LYS A 121 -6.06 -56.68 -22.43
C LYS A 121 -7.58 -56.70 -22.55
N ILE A 122 -8.27 -55.82 -21.83
CA ILE A 122 -9.73 -55.68 -21.94
C ILE A 122 -10.11 -55.16 -23.32
N LEU A 123 -9.38 -54.18 -23.87
CA LEU A 123 -9.63 -53.66 -25.22
C LEU A 123 -9.45 -54.75 -26.28
N GLU A 124 -8.36 -55.51 -26.22
CA GLU A 124 -8.10 -56.64 -27.12
C GLU A 124 -9.20 -57.71 -27.05
N ASN A 125 -9.62 -58.07 -25.83
CA ASN A 125 -10.71 -59.03 -25.64
C ASN A 125 -12.05 -58.49 -26.17
N ASN A 126 -12.33 -57.21 -25.98
CA ASN A 126 -13.54 -56.58 -26.49
C ASN A 126 -13.53 -56.55 -28.03
N GLU A 127 -12.40 -56.26 -28.65
CA GLU A 127 -12.25 -56.31 -30.11
C GLU A 127 -12.47 -57.73 -30.66
N ALA A 128 -11.91 -58.74 -29.99
CA ALA A 128 -12.16 -60.15 -30.32
C ALA A 128 -13.64 -60.54 -30.19
N LEU A 129 -14.31 -60.10 -29.12
CA LEU A 129 -15.74 -60.34 -28.91
C LEU A 129 -16.60 -59.65 -29.97
N ILE A 130 -16.27 -58.40 -30.33
CA ILE A 130 -16.95 -57.68 -31.41
C ILE A 130 -16.79 -58.44 -32.73
N SER A 131 -15.59 -58.91 -33.05
CA SER A 131 -15.36 -59.72 -34.26
C SER A 131 -16.18 -61.00 -34.28
N MET A 132 -16.28 -61.71 -33.15
CA MET A 132 -17.14 -62.90 -33.03
C MET A 132 -18.64 -62.56 -33.20
N LEU A 133 -19.09 -61.45 -32.60
CA LEU A 133 -20.46 -60.96 -32.76
C LEU A 133 -20.78 -60.58 -34.21
N GLU A 134 -19.83 -59.97 -34.92
CA GLU A 134 -19.95 -59.68 -36.35
C GLU A 134 -20.04 -60.96 -37.18
N GLU A 135 -19.26 -62.00 -36.86
CA GLU A 135 -19.34 -63.28 -37.56
C GLU A 135 -20.70 -63.96 -37.34
N ILE A 136 -21.22 -63.95 -36.12
CA ILE A 136 -22.56 -64.47 -35.79
C ILE A 136 -23.62 -63.67 -36.55
N SER A 137 -23.54 -62.34 -36.55
CA SER A 137 -24.44 -61.46 -37.31
C SER A 137 -24.43 -61.79 -38.81
N ARG A 138 -23.24 -62.00 -39.41
CA ARG A 138 -23.09 -62.42 -40.81
C ARG A 138 -23.71 -63.79 -41.10
N ARG A 139 -23.60 -64.74 -40.16
CA ARG A 139 -24.21 -66.07 -40.28
C ARG A 139 -25.74 -66.01 -40.21
N LEU A 140 -26.29 -65.12 -39.37
CA LEU A 140 -27.72 -64.92 -39.22
C LEU A 140 -28.36 -64.13 -40.37
N THR A 141 -27.61 -63.22 -41.00
CA THR A 141 -28.07 -62.40 -42.14
C THR A 141 -27.87 -63.07 -43.50
N LYS A 142 -27.26 -64.26 -43.55
CA LYS A 142 -27.06 -65.00 -44.80
C LYS A 142 -28.42 -65.53 -45.30
N PRO A 143 -28.91 -65.12 -46.50
CA PRO A 143 -30.17 -65.60 -47.03
C PRO A 143 -30.12 -67.12 -47.27
N LEU A 144 -31.19 -67.82 -46.89
CA LEU A 144 -31.33 -69.27 -47.08
C LEU A 144 -31.12 -69.63 -48.57
N PRO A 145 -30.37 -70.70 -48.90
CA PRO A 145 -30.21 -71.15 -50.26
C PRO A 145 -31.57 -71.54 -50.88
N PRO A 146 -31.78 -71.31 -52.17
CA PRO A 146 -33.05 -71.64 -52.84
C PRO A 146 -33.30 -73.15 -52.74
N LEU A 147 -34.53 -73.50 -52.33
CA LEU A 147 -34.98 -74.89 -52.20
C LEU A 147 -34.80 -75.65 -53.53
N PRO A 148 -34.34 -76.91 -53.50
CA PRO A 148 -34.16 -77.71 -54.69
C PRO A 148 -35.51 -77.94 -55.42
N PRO A 149 -35.50 -78.03 -56.77
CA PRO A 149 -36.71 -78.18 -57.56
C PRO A 149 -37.41 -79.51 -57.25
N LYS A 150 -38.74 -79.43 -57.08
CA LYS A 150 -39.62 -80.58 -56.81
C LYS A 150 -39.50 -81.61 -57.96
N PRO A 151 -39.29 -82.91 -57.68
CA PRO A 151 -39.18 -83.94 -58.72
C PRO A 151 -40.51 -84.15 -59.47
N PRO A 152 -40.45 -84.56 -60.75
CA PRO A 152 -41.63 -84.71 -61.61
C PRO A 152 -42.51 -85.86 -61.12
N VAL A 153 -43.82 -85.58 -61.01
CA VAL A 153 -44.84 -86.57 -60.66
C VAL A 153 -45.02 -87.50 -61.86
N THR A 154 -44.54 -88.74 -61.74
CA THR A 154 -44.79 -89.81 -62.71
C THR A 154 -46.26 -90.22 -62.63
N SER A 155 -47.01 -89.97 -63.70
CA SER A 155 -48.32 -90.55 -63.94
C SER A 155 -48.20 -92.08 -64.10
N LYS A 156 -48.98 -92.84 -63.34
CA LYS A 156 -49.27 -94.24 -63.63
C LYS A 156 -50.71 -94.39 -64.14
N PRO A 157 -50.98 -95.26 -65.13
CA PRO A 157 -52.29 -95.42 -65.75
C PRO A 157 -53.21 -96.46 -65.06
N LEU A 158 -54.51 -96.24 -65.27
CA LEU A 158 -55.73 -97.07 -65.24
C LEU A 158 -55.78 -98.47 -64.60
N THR A 159 -56.90 -98.71 -63.89
CA THR A 159 -57.74 -99.95 -63.84
C THR A 159 -58.97 -99.59 -62.96
N GLN A 160 -60.24 -99.84 -63.26
CA GLN A 160 -61.01 -100.48 -64.33
C GLN A 160 -62.28 -99.65 -64.56
#